data_AF-V9LBP4-F1
#
_entry.id   AF-V9LBP4-F1
#
_cell.length_a   1.000
_cell.length_b   1.000
_cell.length_c   1.000
_cell.angle_alpha   90.00
_cell.angle_beta   90.00
_cell.angle_gamma   90.00
#
_symmetry.space_group_name_H-M   'P 1'
#
loop_
_entity.id
_entity.type
_entity.pdbx_description
1 polymer ?
#
loop_
_entity_poly.entity_id
_entity_poly.type
_entity_poly.pdbx_seq_one_letter_code
_entity_poly.pdbx_strand_id
1 'polypeptide(L)'
;DALPILAQSSDFPIQNLPYGVFSTPDKPNHRLGVAIGDQILDLSVIKHLFSGPVLSKHQDVFDQPTLNSFMALGYESWREARAVLQQLLSASDPTLRDNVELRKRAFVQLSSATMHLPAEIGDYTDFYSSRDHATNVGIMFRGKENALMPNWLHLPVGYHGRASSIVVSGTSIRRPSGQMRPDETKHPVFGTCKLLDFELEMAFFIGSATKLGETIAVSRAHEHIFGMVLMNDWSARDIQKWEYIPLGPFLGKSFGTTISPWVVPM
;
A
#
# COMPACT_ATOMS: atom_id res chain seq x y z
N ASP A 1 7.88 16.48 29.97
CA ASP A 1 8.25 16.30 28.54
C ASP A 1 7.05 15.86 27.72
N ALA A 2 6.64 16.75 26.82
CA ALA A 2 5.41 16.68 26.01
C ALA A 2 5.45 15.55 24.96
N LEU A 3 4.29 15.26 24.36
CA LEU A 3 4.16 14.40 23.18
C LEU A 3 5.12 14.86 22.06
N PRO A 4 5.60 13.95 21.18
CA PRO A 4 6.62 14.26 20.17
C PRO A 4 6.29 15.57 19.43
N ILE A 5 7.19 16.55 19.56
CA ILE A 5 7.06 17.86 18.92
C ILE A 5 7.19 17.63 17.42
N LEU A 6 6.08 17.81 16.70
CA LEU A 6 6.02 17.65 15.25
C LEU A 6 6.95 18.68 14.59
N ALA A 7 8.01 18.21 13.93
CA ALA A 7 8.78 19.05 13.03
C ALA A 7 7.84 19.59 11.93
N GLN A 8 7.96 20.87 11.59
CA GLN A 8 7.04 21.58 10.67
C GLN A 8 6.99 20.97 9.25
N SER A 9 7.94 20.08 8.92
CA SER A 9 8.07 19.37 7.65
C SER A 9 7.94 17.84 7.77
N SER A 10 7.39 17.32 8.88
CA SER A 10 7.18 15.88 9.05
C SER A 10 6.04 15.39 8.15
N ASP A 11 6.25 14.24 7.50
CA ASP A 11 5.19 13.50 6.80
C ASP A 11 4.13 12.92 7.75
N PHE A 12 4.43 12.86 9.05
CA PHE A 12 3.57 12.22 10.07
C PHE A 12 3.03 13.21 11.10
N PRO A 13 2.34 14.29 10.69
CA PRO A 13 1.65 15.14 11.65
C PRO A 13 0.39 14.41 12.20
N ILE A 14 -0.23 14.96 13.24
CA ILE A 14 -1.46 14.38 13.84
C ILE A 14 -2.64 14.31 12.85
N GLN A 15 -2.57 15.05 11.75
CA GLN A 15 -3.55 15.00 10.67
C GLN A 15 -3.35 13.80 9.74
N ASN A 16 -2.18 13.16 9.72
CA ASN A 16 -1.92 11.99 8.88
C ASN A 16 -2.35 10.70 9.60
N LEU A 17 -1.59 10.28 10.63
CA LEU A 17 -1.80 9.04 11.38
C LEU A 17 -1.95 7.78 10.50
N PRO A 18 -0.94 7.45 9.66
CA PRO A 18 -1.01 6.27 8.81
C PRO A 18 -0.74 5.00 9.60
N TYR A 19 -1.29 3.88 9.11
CA TYR A 19 -1.15 2.56 9.72
C TYR A 19 -0.03 1.77 9.05
N GLY A 20 0.73 1.00 9.81
CA GLY A 20 1.80 0.17 9.28
C GLY A 20 2.11 -1.04 10.15
N VAL A 21 2.90 -1.96 9.60
CA VAL A 21 3.40 -3.14 10.31
C VAL A 21 4.89 -2.95 10.56
N PHE A 22 5.31 -3.11 11.81
CA PHE A 22 6.70 -2.94 12.20
C PHE A 22 7.16 -4.03 13.17
N SER A 23 8.47 -4.19 13.28
CA SER A 23 9.12 -4.91 14.36
C SER A 23 10.35 -4.14 14.84
N THR A 24 10.94 -4.57 15.95
CA THR A 24 12.17 -3.99 16.50
C THR A 24 13.13 -5.12 16.87
N PRO A 25 14.45 -4.84 17.01
CA PRO A 25 15.42 -5.87 17.38
C PRO A 25 15.09 -6.60 18.70
N ASP A 26 14.50 -5.89 19.68
CA ASP A 26 14.09 -6.43 20.98
C ASP A 26 12.74 -7.17 20.94
N LYS A 27 11.88 -6.84 19.97
CA LYS A 27 10.57 -7.48 19.77
C LYS A 27 10.39 -7.81 18.29
N PRO A 28 10.84 -9.01 17.86
CA PRO A 28 10.88 -9.36 16.44
C PRO A 28 9.50 -9.66 15.84
N ASN A 29 8.48 -9.93 16.66
CA ASN A 29 7.12 -10.18 16.19
C ASN A 29 6.56 -8.94 15.49
N HIS A 30 5.85 -9.15 14.37
CA HIS A 30 5.17 -8.08 13.64
C HIS A 30 4.02 -7.51 14.48
N ARG A 31 3.90 -6.19 14.49
CA ARG A 31 2.89 -5.46 15.25
C ARG A 31 2.36 -4.28 14.46
N LEU A 32 1.12 -3.91 14.74
CA LEU A 32 0.48 -2.74 14.13
C LEU A 32 0.92 -1.47 14.84
N GLY A 33 1.28 -0.46 14.06
CA GLY A 33 1.70 0.84 14.55
C GLY A 33 1.06 1.99 13.79
N VAL A 34 1.05 3.16 14.40
CA VAL A 34 0.68 4.44 13.77
C VAL A 34 1.85 5.39 13.84
N ALA A 35 2.23 5.97 12.69
CA ALA A 35 3.31 6.95 12.66
C ALA A 35 2.85 8.32 13.18
N ILE A 36 3.68 8.95 14.02
CA ILE A 36 3.47 10.32 14.54
C ILE A 36 4.83 10.96 14.83
N GLY A 37 5.14 12.05 14.13
CA GLY A 37 6.47 12.68 14.19
C GLY A 37 7.58 11.72 13.75
N ASP A 38 8.56 11.50 14.63
CA ASP A 38 9.65 10.52 14.45
C ASP A 38 9.39 9.20 15.20
N GLN A 39 8.15 8.98 15.65
CA GLN A 39 7.77 7.85 16.49
C GLN A 39 6.70 6.97 15.83
N ILE A 40 6.60 5.76 16.34
CA ILE A 40 5.53 4.80 16.06
C ILE A 40 4.80 4.54 17.38
N LEU A 41 3.48 4.73 17.38
CA LEU A 41 2.59 4.32 18.45
C LEU A 41 2.17 2.87 18.23
N ASP A 42 2.63 1.95 19.09
CA ASP A 42 2.33 0.52 19.06
C ASP A 42 0.88 0.25 19.52
N LEU A 43 0.01 -0.12 18.57
CA LEU A 43 -1.41 -0.30 18.83
C LEU A 43 -1.69 -1.47 19.76
N SER A 44 -0.86 -2.52 19.74
CA SER A 44 -1.04 -3.68 20.63
C SER A 44 -0.90 -3.31 22.10
N VAL A 45 -0.08 -2.30 22.41
CA VAL A 45 0.17 -1.80 23.78
C VAL A 45 -1.02 -0.98 24.29
N ILE A 46 -1.69 -0.24 23.41
CA ILE A 46 -2.77 0.68 23.75
C ILE A 46 -4.17 0.19 23.36
N LYS A 47 -4.31 -1.03 22.82
CA LYS A 47 -5.59 -1.58 22.31
C LYS A 47 -6.76 -1.48 23.29
N HIS A 48 -6.48 -1.61 24.59
CA HIS A 48 -7.48 -1.51 25.66
C HIS A 48 -8.13 -0.12 25.78
N LEU A 49 -7.50 0.92 25.22
CA LEU A 49 -8.05 2.28 25.19
C LEU A 49 -9.11 2.47 24.09
N PHE A 50 -9.20 1.55 23.12
CA PHE A 50 -10.25 1.54 22.10
C PHE A 50 -11.53 0.93 22.69
N SER A 51 -12.19 1.69 23.57
CA SER A 51 -13.36 1.28 24.35
C SER A 51 -14.69 1.75 23.76
N GLY A 52 -14.67 2.25 22.52
CA GLY A 52 -15.86 2.73 21.82
C GLY A 52 -16.83 1.61 21.42
N PRO A 53 -18.04 2.00 20.96
CA PRO A 53 -19.11 1.05 20.65
C PRO A 53 -18.73 0.04 19.57
N VAL A 54 -17.86 0.41 18.62
CA VAL A 54 -17.46 -0.47 17.52
C VAL A 54 -16.25 -1.33 17.91
N LEU A 55 -15.18 -0.73 18.46
CA LEU A 55 -13.90 -1.43 18.65
C LEU A 55 -13.78 -2.17 19.99
N SER A 56 -14.61 -1.87 21.00
CA SER A 56 -14.52 -2.50 22.32
C SER A 56 -14.56 -4.03 22.29
N LYS A 57 -15.23 -4.64 21.29
CA LYS A 57 -15.34 -6.09 21.09
C LYS A 57 -14.34 -6.66 20.07
N HIS A 58 -13.51 -5.81 19.48
CA HIS A 58 -12.61 -6.15 18.37
C HIS A 58 -11.18 -5.62 18.61
N GLN A 59 -10.78 -5.42 19.86
CA GLN A 59 -9.46 -4.91 20.21
C GLN A 59 -8.32 -5.87 19.81
N ASP A 60 -8.64 -7.16 19.63
CA ASP A 60 -7.73 -8.23 19.21
C ASP A 60 -7.19 -8.04 17.78
N VAL A 61 -7.84 -7.23 16.94
CA VAL A 61 -7.30 -6.89 15.62
C VAL A 61 -5.97 -6.14 15.72
N PHE A 62 -5.73 -5.43 16.83
CA PHE A 62 -4.49 -4.70 17.09
C PHE A 62 -3.33 -5.58 17.54
N ASP A 63 -3.56 -6.87 17.81
CA ASP A 63 -2.52 -7.86 18.08
C ASP A 63 -2.08 -8.64 16.84
N GLN A 64 -2.74 -8.43 15.70
CA GLN A 64 -2.48 -9.20 14.48
C GLN A 64 -1.15 -8.79 13.83
N PRO A 65 -0.49 -9.73 13.11
CA PRO A 65 0.78 -9.44 12.44
C PRO A 65 0.62 -8.56 11.19
N THR A 66 -0.62 -8.34 10.72
CA THR A 66 -0.95 -7.59 9.51
C THR A 66 -2.25 -6.79 9.68
N LEU A 67 -2.47 -5.78 8.84
CA LEU A 67 -3.65 -4.92 8.92
C LEU A 67 -4.95 -5.58 8.45
N ASN A 68 -4.91 -6.78 7.87
CA ASN A 68 -6.05 -7.44 7.22
C ASN A 68 -7.30 -7.49 8.12
N SER A 69 -7.17 -7.92 9.38
CA SER A 69 -8.31 -8.03 10.30
C SER A 69 -8.90 -6.65 10.65
N PHE A 70 -8.06 -5.62 10.79
CA PHE A 70 -8.53 -4.26 11.04
C PHE A 70 -9.20 -3.65 9.79
N MET A 71 -8.61 -3.86 8.60
CA MET A 71 -9.20 -3.50 7.31
C MET A 71 -10.58 -4.18 7.14
N ALA A 72 -10.73 -5.44 7.53
CA ALA A 72 -11.99 -6.16 7.39
C ALA A 72 -13.15 -5.60 8.25
N LEU A 73 -12.86 -4.90 9.35
CA LEU A 73 -13.89 -4.34 10.25
C LEU A 73 -14.74 -3.22 9.62
N GLY A 74 -14.28 -2.62 8.52
CA GLY A 74 -15.06 -1.63 7.78
C GLY A 74 -15.01 -0.20 8.31
N TYR A 75 -15.61 0.68 7.51
CA TYR A 75 -15.50 2.14 7.57
C TYR A 75 -15.70 2.76 8.96
N GLU A 76 -16.76 2.39 9.67
CA GLU A 76 -17.06 2.96 11.00
C GLU A 76 -16.00 2.59 12.05
N SER A 77 -15.40 1.40 11.95
CA SER A 77 -14.31 0.96 12.82
C SER A 77 -13.05 1.78 12.59
N TRP A 78 -12.74 2.12 11.34
CA TRP A 78 -11.57 2.95 11.01
C TRP A 78 -11.75 4.39 11.50
N ARG A 79 -12.96 4.94 11.37
CA ARG A 79 -13.31 6.27 11.89
C ARG A 79 -13.22 6.34 13.41
N GLU A 80 -13.74 5.33 14.10
CA GLU A 80 -13.64 5.24 15.57
C GLU A 80 -12.16 5.15 16.00
N ALA A 81 -11.37 4.28 15.36
CA ALA A 81 -9.94 4.14 15.67
C ALA A 81 -9.21 5.46 15.50
N ARG A 82 -9.43 6.16 14.39
CA ARG A 82 -8.82 7.45 14.11
C ARG A 82 -9.21 8.52 15.13
N ALA A 83 -10.49 8.60 15.51
CA ALA A 83 -10.96 9.54 16.51
C ALA A 83 -10.30 9.29 17.88
N VAL A 84 -10.21 8.03 18.30
CA VAL A 84 -9.51 7.64 19.54
C VAL A 84 -8.03 8.03 19.47
N LEU A 85 -7.35 7.75 18.36
CA LEU A 85 -5.94 8.12 18.19
C LEU A 85 -5.72 9.63 18.25
N GLN A 86 -6.56 10.42 17.57
CA GLN A 86 -6.50 11.88 17.61
C GLN A 86 -6.71 12.42 19.01
N GLN A 87 -7.65 11.83 19.77
CA GLN A 87 -7.87 12.19 21.15
C GLN A 87 -6.63 11.86 22.01
N LEU A 88 -6.15 10.62 21.99
CA LEU A 88 -5.01 10.17 22.80
C LEU A 88 -3.70 10.92 22.49
N LEU A 89 -3.52 11.35 21.24
CA LEU A 89 -2.36 12.12 20.77
C LEU A 89 -2.56 13.63 20.87
N SER A 90 -3.73 14.11 21.30
CA SER A 90 -3.95 15.53 21.53
C SER A 90 -3.11 16.02 22.69
N ALA A 91 -2.53 17.21 22.55
CA ALA A 91 -1.80 17.87 23.64
C ALA A 91 -2.65 18.09 24.90
N SER A 92 -3.98 18.11 24.77
CA SER A 92 -4.91 18.32 25.89
C SER A 92 -5.34 17.05 26.61
N ASP A 93 -5.13 15.86 26.03
CA ASP A 93 -5.60 14.60 26.63
C ASP A 93 -4.52 13.99 27.55
N PRO A 94 -4.82 13.78 28.85
CA PRO A 94 -3.84 13.25 29.79
C PRO A 94 -3.67 11.73 29.72
N THR A 95 -4.61 11.00 29.10
CA THR A 95 -4.77 9.54 29.23
C THR A 95 -3.49 8.79 28.84
N LEU A 96 -2.91 9.12 27.68
CA LEU A 96 -1.63 8.57 27.23
C LEU A 96 -0.45 9.49 27.58
N ARG A 97 -0.65 10.82 27.53
CA ARG A 97 0.38 11.83 27.74
C ARG A 97 1.03 11.72 29.12
N ASP A 98 0.22 11.56 30.17
CA ASP A 98 0.66 11.62 31.57
C ASP A 98 0.90 10.23 32.17
N ASN A 99 0.46 9.16 31.50
CA ASN A 99 0.77 7.78 31.88
C ASN A 99 2.18 7.39 31.42
N VAL A 100 3.19 7.79 32.18
CA VAL A 100 4.62 7.62 31.85
C VAL A 100 4.98 6.17 31.53
N GLU A 101 4.50 5.21 32.32
CA GLU A 101 4.80 3.78 32.14
C GLU A 101 4.15 3.19 30.90
N LEU A 102 2.94 3.62 30.53
CA LEU A 102 2.30 3.23 29.28
C LEU A 102 3.02 3.87 28.09
N ARG A 103 3.25 5.18 28.15
CA ARG A 103 3.91 5.96 27.09
C ARG A 103 5.28 5.41 26.73
N LYS A 104 6.10 5.09 27.73
CA LYS A 104 7.44 4.51 27.56
C LYS A 104 7.43 3.18 26.79
N ARG A 105 6.36 2.38 26.93
CA ARG A 105 6.23 1.08 26.25
C ARG A 105 5.49 1.18 24.92
N ALA A 106 4.65 2.21 24.74
CA ALA A 106 3.79 2.39 23.58
C ALA A 106 4.49 3.12 22.41
N PHE A 107 5.48 3.97 22.68
CA PHE A 107 6.21 4.67 21.63
C PHE A 107 7.55 4.03 21.30
N VAL A 108 7.81 3.88 20.00
CA VAL A 108 9.06 3.34 19.44
C VAL A 108 9.64 4.38 18.48
N GLN A 109 10.95 4.60 18.49
CA GLN A 109 11.58 5.50 17.52
C GLN A 109 11.54 4.87 16.12
N LEU A 110 11.07 5.62 15.13
CA LEU A 110 10.93 5.15 13.75
C LEU A 110 12.28 4.67 13.18
N SER A 111 13.38 5.33 13.54
CA SER A 111 14.75 4.95 13.16
C SER A 111 15.24 3.63 13.75
N SER A 112 14.56 3.10 14.77
CA SER A 112 14.88 1.82 15.40
C SER A 112 13.98 0.66 14.94
N ALA A 113 12.97 0.97 14.12
CA ALA A 113 11.99 -0.01 13.65
C ALA A 113 12.35 -0.52 12.24
N THR A 114 12.04 -1.80 12.01
CA THR A 114 12.01 -2.39 10.67
C THR A 114 10.56 -2.44 10.21
N MET A 115 10.29 -1.84 9.04
CA MET A 115 8.97 -1.86 8.43
C MET A 115 8.77 -3.11 7.58
N HIS A 116 7.53 -3.61 7.56
CA HIS A 116 7.12 -4.79 6.79
C HIS A 116 6.00 -4.44 5.82
N LEU A 117 5.60 -5.41 4.98
CA LEU A 117 4.37 -5.25 4.20
C LEU A 117 3.18 -5.03 5.14
N PRO A 118 2.30 -4.04 4.84
CA PRO A 118 1.21 -3.66 5.74
C PRO A 118 0.09 -4.71 5.82
N ALA A 119 -0.05 -5.55 4.80
CA ALA A 119 -1.08 -6.58 4.71
C ALA A 119 -0.59 -7.81 3.95
N GLU A 120 -1.22 -8.95 4.20
CA GLU A 120 -1.18 -10.09 3.29
C GLU A 120 -2.08 -9.79 2.09
N ILE A 121 -1.46 -9.68 0.91
CA ILE A 121 -2.15 -9.29 -0.33
C ILE A 121 -2.64 -10.56 -1.01
N GLY A 122 -3.96 -10.79 -0.99
CA GLY A 122 -4.58 -11.91 -1.71
C GLY A 122 -4.52 -11.71 -3.22
N ASP A 123 -5.09 -10.62 -3.69
CA ASP A 123 -5.10 -10.22 -5.10
C ASP A 123 -4.56 -8.80 -5.29
N TYR A 124 -3.89 -8.59 -6.41
CA TYR A 124 -3.38 -7.29 -6.85
C TYR A 124 -3.91 -7.01 -8.26
N THR A 125 -4.51 -5.85 -8.44
CA THR A 125 -4.99 -5.36 -9.74
C THR A 125 -4.30 -4.04 -10.05
N ASP A 126 -3.75 -3.95 -11.25
CA ASP A 126 -3.16 -2.74 -11.79
C ASP A 126 -4.12 -2.11 -12.82
N PHE A 127 -4.37 -0.81 -12.67
CA PHE A 127 -5.30 -0.04 -13.50
C PHE A 127 -4.55 0.89 -14.44
N TYR A 128 -5.14 1.16 -15.59
CA TYR A 128 -4.52 1.93 -16.66
C TYR A 128 -5.13 3.33 -16.82
N SER A 129 -5.33 4.03 -15.71
CA SER A 129 -6.25 5.19 -15.61
C SER A 129 -5.62 6.55 -15.94
N SER A 130 -4.32 6.63 -16.23
CA SER A 130 -3.67 7.88 -16.66
C SER A 130 -3.76 8.06 -18.18
N ARG A 131 -4.49 9.08 -18.62
CA ARG A 131 -4.71 9.37 -20.05
C ARG A 131 -3.41 9.67 -20.79
N ASP A 132 -2.54 10.47 -20.18
CA ASP A 132 -1.28 10.85 -20.79
C ASP A 132 -0.34 9.65 -20.89
N HIS A 133 -0.27 8.83 -19.85
CA HIS A 133 0.48 7.58 -19.88
C HIS A 133 -0.06 6.65 -20.99
N ALA A 134 -1.39 6.44 -21.02
CA ALA A 134 -2.04 5.59 -22.03
C ALA A 134 -1.80 6.07 -23.47
N THR A 135 -1.85 7.40 -23.66
CA THR A 135 -1.59 8.04 -24.95
C THR A 135 -0.13 7.88 -25.35
N ASN A 136 0.82 8.14 -24.44
CA ASN A 136 2.25 8.05 -24.73
C ASN A 136 2.69 6.62 -25.06
N VAL A 137 2.27 5.63 -24.26
CA VAL A 137 2.50 4.22 -24.55
C VAL A 137 1.85 3.85 -25.89
N GLY A 138 0.61 4.26 -26.12
CA GLY A 138 -0.08 4.04 -27.39
C GLY A 138 0.67 4.59 -28.61
N ILE A 139 1.21 5.80 -28.52
CA ILE A 139 2.04 6.41 -29.57
C ILE A 139 3.26 5.53 -29.86
N MET A 140 3.94 5.03 -28.83
CA MET A 140 5.14 4.19 -28.98
C MET A 140 4.85 2.83 -29.64
N PHE A 141 3.70 2.22 -29.34
CA PHE A 141 3.38 0.87 -29.82
C PHE A 141 2.54 0.84 -31.11
N ARG A 142 1.70 1.85 -31.35
CA ARG A 142 0.66 1.84 -32.41
C ARG A 142 0.62 3.12 -33.26
N GLY A 143 1.44 4.12 -32.93
CA GLY A 143 1.46 5.42 -33.60
C GLY A 143 0.40 6.41 -33.09
N LYS A 144 0.56 7.68 -33.46
CA LYS A 144 -0.21 8.80 -32.89
C LYS A 144 -1.71 8.72 -33.14
N GLU A 145 -2.13 8.22 -34.29
CA GLU A 145 -3.54 8.14 -34.69
C GLU A 145 -4.30 7.04 -33.93
N ASN A 146 -3.59 6.02 -33.42
CA ASN A 146 -4.16 4.84 -32.77
C ASN A 146 -3.70 4.70 -31.30
N ALA A 147 -3.40 5.83 -30.66
CA ALA A 147 -2.79 5.85 -29.33
C ALA A 147 -3.71 5.21 -28.28
N LEU A 148 -4.95 5.68 -28.15
CA LEU A 148 -5.93 5.10 -27.24
C LEU A 148 -6.77 4.04 -27.95
N MET A 149 -6.89 2.87 -27.32
CA MET A 149 -7.82 1.84 -27.77
C MET A 149 -9.27 2.28 -27.52
N PRO A 150 -10.25 1.85 -28.34
CA PRO A 150 -11.63 2.33 -28.24
C PRO A 150 -12.25 2.19 -26.85
N ASN A 151 -11.95 1.12 -26.12
CA ASN A 151 -12.50 0.85 -24.79
C ASN A 151 -11.98 1.77 -23.68
N TRP A 152 -10.83 2.43 -23.86
CA TRP A 152 -10.14 3.14 -22.78
C TRP A 152 -10.96 4.29 -22.17
N LEU A 153 -11.77 4.98 -22.99
CA LEU A 153 -12.64 6.07 -22.53
C LEU A 153 -13.99 5.59 -21.97
N HIS A 154 -14.25 4.28 -21.98
CA HIS A 154 -15.54 3.70 -21.62
C HIS A 154 -15.50 2.85 -20.36
N LEU A 155 -14.31 2.39 -19.93
CA LEU A 155 -14.10 1.67 -18.69
C LEU A 155 -12.66 1.86 -18.18
N PRO A 156 -12.43 1.78 -16.86
CA PRO A 156 -11.08 1.82 -16.31
C PRO A 156 -10.38 0.48 -16.61
N VAL A 157 -9.67 0.41 -17.73
CA VAL A 157 -8.95 -0.81 -18.15
C VAL A 157 -7.97 -1.21 -17.04
N GLY A 158 -7.88 -2.49 -16.74
CA GLY A 158 -6.94 -3.02 -15.76
C GLY A 158 -6.66 -4.51 -16.00
N TYR A 159 -5.69 -5.05 -15.29
CA TYR A 159 -5.29 -6.45 -15.36
C TYR A 159 -4.88 -6.97 -13.97
N HIS A 160 -4.91 -8.29 -13.79
CA HIS A 160 -4.42 -8.92 -12.56
C HIS A 160 -2.89 -8.88 -12.55
N GLY A 161 -2.32 -8.22 -11.55
CA GLY A 161 -0.90 -8.23 -11.27
C GLY A 161 -0.48 -9.46 -10.47
N ARG A 162 0.79 -9.50 -10.03
CA ARG A 162 1.33 -10.61 -9.25
C ARG A 162 1.50 -10.24 -7.77
N ALA A 163 0.60 -10.71 -6.92
CA ALA A 163 0.64 -10.44 -5.48
C ALA A 163 1.94 -10.93 -4.81
N SER A 164 2.44 -12.12 -5.19
CA SER A 164 3.61 -12.73 -4.54
C SER A 164 4.93 -11.96 -4.72
N SER A 165 4.99 -11.02 -5.66
CA SER A 165 6.18 -10.20 -5.95
C SER A 165 6.04 -8.77 -5.46
N ILE A 166 4.98 -8.46 -4.69
CA ILE A 166 4.87 -7.18 -4.00
C ILE A 166 5.79 -7.20 -2.79
N VAL A 167 6.66 -6.20 -2.69
CA VAL A 167 7.66 -6.07 -1.63
C VAL A 167 7.60 -4.69 -1.00
N VAL A 168 8.02 -4.60 0.26
CA VAL A 168 8.09 -3.34 0.99
C VAL A 168 9.26 -2.49 0.50
N SER A 169 9.11 -1.17 0.57
CA SER A 169 10.18 -0.20 0.32
C SER A 169 11.52 -0.58 0.97
N GLY A 170 12.62 -0.37 0.25
CA GLY A 170 13.98 -0.77 0.65
C GLY A 170 14.39 -2.17 0.18
N THR A 171 13.45 -3.00 -0.29
CA THR A 171 13.78 -4.31 -0.87
C THR A 171 14.52 -4.14 -2.20
N SER A 172 15.68 -4.80 -2.36
CA SER A 172 16.45 -4.76 -3.61
C SER A 172 15.75 -5.54 -4.73
N ILE A 173 15.57 -4.91 -5.89
CA ILE A 173 15.00 -5.55 -7.08
C ILE A 173 16.11 -6.00 -8.03
N ARG A 174 16.13 -7.30 -8.34
CA ARG A 174 17.08 -7.87 -9.30
C ARG A 174 16.57 -7.63 -10.71
N ARG A 175 17.43 -7.08 -11.58
CA ARG A 175 17.15 -6.98 -13.02
C ARG A 175 16.79 -8.36 -13.58
N PRO A 176 15.62 -8.53 -14.23
CA PRO A 176 15.18 -9.84 -14.68
C PRO A 176 15.94 -10.28 -15.93
N SER A 177 15.99 -11.60 -16.12
CA SER A 177 16.33 -12.22 -17.40
C SER A 177 15.06 -12.81 -18.00
N GLY A 178 14.92 -12.75 -19.32
CA GLY A 178 13.75 -13.26 -20.02
C GLY A 178 13.99 -13.38 -21.52
N GLN A 179 12.93 -13.74 -22.24
CA GLN A 179 12.94 -13.68 -23.70
C GLN A 179 12.62 -12.26 -24.16
N MET A 180 13.37 -11.78 -25.15
CA MET A 180 13.07 -10.54 -25.86
C MET A 180 13.26 -10.74 -27.37
N ARG A 181 12.68 -9.85 -28.18
CA ARG A 181 12.86 -9.86 -29.63
C ARG A 181 13.32 -8.47 -30.13
N PRO A 182 14.62 -8.17 -30.05
CA PRO A 182 15.14 -6.86 -30.47
C PRO A 182 15.14 -6.67 -32.00
N ASP A 183 15.17 -7.76 -32.76
CA ASP A 183 15.11 -7.78 -34.22
C ASP A 183 13.87 -8.56 -34.66
N GLU A 184 12.88 -7.84 -35.21
CA GLU A 184 11.60 -8.42 -35.65
C GLU A 184 11.77 -9.44 -36.78
N THR A 185 12.92 -9.46 -37.47
CA THR A 185 13.21 -10.42 -38.55
C THR A 185 13.86 -11.72 -38.05
N LYS A 186 14.24 -11.79 -36.77
CA LYS A 186 14.93 -12.95 -36.17
C LYS A 186 14.09 -13.59 -35.07
N HIS A 187 14.54 -14.78 -34.64
CA HIS A 187 13.99 -15.45 -33.46
C HIS A 187 14.27 -14.66 -32.17
N PRO A 188 13.41 -14.79 -31.14
CA PRO A 188 13.67 -14.18 -29.84
C PRO A 188 14.96 -14.74 -29.21
N VAL A 189 15.58 -13.92 -28.37
CA VAL A 189 16.80 -14.26 -27.63
C VAL A 189 16.50 -14.26 -26.14
N PHE A 190 17.18 -15.13 -25.39
CA PHE A 190 17.14 -15.12 -23.93
C PHE A 190 18.32 -14.31 -23.39
N GLY A 191 18.07 -13.44 -22.41
CA GLY A 191 19.13 -12.69 -21.75
C GLY A 191 18.60 -11.73 -20.70
N THR A 192 19.52 -10.93 -20.16
CA THR A 192 19.19 -9.89 -19.19
C THR A 192 18.45 -8.73 -19.87
N CYS A 193 17.33 -8.30 -19.26
CA CYS A 193 16.54 -7.14 -19.66
C CYS A 193 17.42 -5.91 -19.93
N LYS A 194 17.21 -5.27 -21.07
CA LYS A 194 17.90 -4.06 -21.54
C LYS A 194 17.12 -2.79 -21.24
N LEU A 195 15.79 -2.88 -21.12
CA LEU A 195 14.89 -1.76 -20.89
C LEU A 195 14.16 -1.91 -19.54
N LEU A 196 14.92 -1.78 -18.45
CA LEU A 196 14.36 -1.78 -17.09
C LEU A 196 13.88 -0.37 -16.74
N ASP A 197 12.69 -0.29 -16.18
CA ASP A 197 11.97 0.96 -15.98
C ASP A 197 11.18 0.95 -14.66
N PHE A 198 10.77 2.13 -14.22
CA PHE A 198 9.86 2.32 -13.09
C PHE A 198 8.50 2.82 -13.59
N GLU A 199 7.43 2.56 -12.83
CA GLU A 199 6.14 3.21 -13.01
C GLU A 199 5.73 3.87 -11.70
N LEU A 200 5.56 5.20 -11.72
CA LEU A 200 5.10 5.93 -10.55
C LEU A 200 3.59 5.74 -10.40
N GLU A 201 3.19 5.12 -9.31
CA GLU A 201 1.81 4.79 -9.04
C GLU A 201 1.40 5.05 -7.59
N MET A 202 0.09 5.03 -7.38
CA MET A 202 -0.51 4.92 -6.05
C MET A 202 -1.47 3.74 -6.06
N ALA A 203 -1.49 2.99 -4.96
CA ALA A 203 -2.41 1.88 -4.77
C ALA A 203 -3.26 2.12 -3.52
N PHE A 204 -4.43 1.50 -3.47
CA PHE A 204 -5.28 1.53 -2.28
C PHE A 204 -5.61 0.12 -1.80
N PHE A 205 -5.69 -0.04 -0.48
CA PHE A 205 -6.11 -1.28 0.15
C PHE A 205 -7.63 -1.33 0.26
N ILE A 206 -8.19 -2.49 -0.08
CA ILE A 206 -9.60 -2.78 0.14
C ILE A 206 -9.83 -3.16 1.60
N GLY A 207 -10.90 -2.61 2.17
CA GLY A 207 -11.40 -2.92 3.49
C GLY A 207 -12.37 -4.10 3.49
N SER A 208 -13.65 -3.82 3.76
CA SER A 208 -14.68 -4.86 3.86
C SER A 208 -14.87 -5.65 2.56
N ALA A 209 -14.88 -6.98 2.70
CA ALA A 209 -15.10 -7.90 1.59
C ALA A 209 -16.55 -7.88 1.07
N THR A 210 -16.73 -8.28 -0.18
CA THR A 210 -18.03 -8.58 -0.80
C THR A 210 -18.19 -10.08 -1.00
N LYS A 211 -19.44 -10.58 -1.05
CA LYS A 211 -19.64 -11.97 -1.49
C LYS A 211 -19.50 -12.06 -3.01
N LEU A 212 -19.08 -13.22 -3.50
CA LEU A 212 -19.01 -13.48 -4.94
C LEU A 212 -20.40 -13.28 -5.57
N GLY A 213 -20.45 -12.45 -6.62
CA GLY A 213 -21.69 -12.09 -7.32
C GLY A 213 -22.38 -10.84 -6.78
N GLU A 214 -21.96 -10.30 -5.64
CA GLU A 214 -22.43 -8.99 -5.15
C GLU A 214 -21.56 -7.86 -5.70
N THR A 215 -22.18 -6.74 -6.08
CA THR A 215 -21.50 -5.57 -6.64
C THR A 215 -21.54 -4.38 -5.68
N ILE A 216 -20.50 -3.55 -5.69
CA ILE A 216 -20.46 -2.29 -4.94
C ILE A 216 -20.98 -1.16 -5.82
N ALA A 217 -22.01 -0.45 -5.35
CA ALA A 217 -22.46 0.78 -6.01
C ALA A 217 -21.40 1.87 -5.88
N VAL A 218 -21.19 2.68 -6.93
CA VAL A 218 -20.19 3.75 -6.94
C VAL A 218 -20.35 4.71 -5.74
N SER A 219 -21.59 5.00 -5.33
CA SER A 219 -21.88 5.86 -4.17
C SER A 219 -21.33 5.31 -2.84
N ARG A 220 -21.11 4.00 -2.75
CA ARG A 220 -20.59 3.30 -1.56
C ARG A 220 -19.15 2.85 -1.70
N ALA A 221 -18.51 3.05 -2.84
CA ALA A 221 -17.13 2.61 -3.07
C ALA A 221 -16.15 3.15 -2.02
N HIS A 222 -16.36 4.39 -1.56
CA HIS A 222 -15.54 5.02 -0.52
C HIS A 222 -15.55 4.26 0.82
N GLU A 223 -16.62 3.54 1.16
CA GLU A 223 -16.72 2.74 2.39
C GLU A 223 -15.84 1.47 2.34
N HIS A 224 -15.34 1.11 1.16
CA HIS A 224 -14.51 -0.07 0.93
C HIS A 224 -13.02 0.25 0.71
N ILE A 225 -12.64 1.53 0.66
CA ILE A 225 -11.25 1.95 0.46
C ILE A 225 -10.67 2.30 1.82
N PHE A 226 -9.78 1.46 2.34
CA PHE A 226 -9.18 1.66 3.67
C PHE A 226 -8.17 2.80 3.67
N GLY A 227 -7.29 2.84 2.66
CA GLY A 227 -6.20 3.80 2.61
C GLY A 227 -5.28 3.56 1.43
N MET A 228 -4.31 4.45 1.25
CA MET A 228 -3.42 4.49 0.09
C MET A 228 -1.95 4.31 0.45
N VAL A 229 -1.18 3.84 -0.53
CA VAL A 229 0.28 3.73 -0.51
C VAL A 229 0.86 4.24 -1.83
N LEU A 230 2.13 4.65 -1.81
CA LEU A 230 2.92 4.80 -3.03
C LEU A 230 3.26 3.41 -3.58
N MET A 231 3.32 3.29 -4.90
CA MET A 231 3.68 2.07 -5.60
C MET A 231 4.69 2.37 -6.71
N ASN A 232 5.65 1.46 -6.89
CA ASN A 232 6.49 1.38 -8.06
C ASN A 232 6.31 0.03 -8.74
N ASP A 233 5.66 0.01 -9.90
CA ASP A 233 5.49 -1.20 -10.70
C ASP A 233 6.64 -1.40 -11.68
N TRP A 234 7.71 -2.05 -11.18
CA TRP A 234 8.93 -2.23 -11.95
C TRP A 234 8.65 -2.99 -13.23
N SER A 235 9.23 -2.49 -14.33
CA SER A 235 8.85 -2.95 -15.65
C SER A 235 10.06 -3.27 -16.52
N ALA A 236 10.04 -4.43 -17.17
CA ALA A 236 11.02 -4.85 -18.16
C ALA A 236 10.40 -4.74 -19.55
N ARG A 237 10.56 -3.59 -20.21
CA ARG A 237 9.78 -3.19 -21.39
C ARG A 237 10.06 -4.04 -22.63
N ASP A 238 11.29 -4.53 -22.78
CA ASP A 238 11.71 -5.40 -23.87
C ASP A 238 11.15 -6.83 -23.74
N ILE A 239 11.06 -7.34 -22.51
CA ILE A 239 10.35 -8.59 -22.20
C ILE A 239 8.84 -8.37 -22.43
N GLN A 240 8.27 -7.32 -21.85
CA GLN A 240 6.84 -7.00 -21.93
C GLN A 240 6.37 -6.86 -23.38
N LYS A 241 7.08 -6.11 -24.22
CA LYS A 241 6.74 -5.91 -25.63
C LYS A 241 6.63 -7.23 -26.39
N TRP A 242 7.48 -8.21 -26.08
CA TRP A 242 7.48 -9.50 -26.74
C TRP A 242 6.34 -10.42 -26.26
N GLU A 243 6.00 -10.41 -24.97
CA GLU A 243 5.04 -11.36 -24.40
C GLU A 243 3.57 -10.90 -24.39
N TYR A 244 3.30 -9.58 -24.39
CA TYR A 244 2.00 -9.08 -23.91
C TYR A 244 0.81 -9.34 -24.85
N ILE A 245 1.05 -9.70 -26.11
CA ILE A 245 -0.05 -9.97 -27.06
C ILE A 245 -0.32 -11.48 -27.07
N PRO A 246 -1.58 -11.93 -26.87
CA PRO A 246 -2.80 -11.15 -26.63
C PRO A 246 -3.18 -11.03 -25.14
N LEU A 247 -2.41 -11.63 -24.23
CA LEU A 247 -2.87 -11.92 -22.85
C LEU A 247 -2.55 -10.82 -21.82
N GLY A 248 -1.89 -9.75 -22.23
CA GLY A 248 -1.47 -8.65 -21.36
C GLY A 248 -0.08 -8.86 -20.73
N PRO A 249 0.38 -7.88 -19.94
CA PRO A 249 1.68 -7.93 -19.27
C PRO A 249 1.80 -9.13 -18.31
N PHE A 250 2.97 -9.77 -18.27
CA PHE A 250 3.21 -10.92 -17.39
C PHE A 250 4.60 -10.88 -16.74
N LEU A 251 5.62 -11.54 -17.30
CA LEU A 251 6.98 -11.58 -16.74
C LEU A 251 7.69 -10.22 -16.83
N GLY A 252 7.25 -9.35 -17.72
CA GLY A 252 7.65 -7.95 -17.80
C GLY A 252 7.27 -7.13 -16.59
N LYS A 253 6.41 -7.65 -15.69
CA LYS A 253 5.93 -6.99 -14.46
C LYS A 253 6.16 -7.83 -13.20
N SER A 254 5.90 -9.14 -13.26
CA SER A 254 5.83 -10.03 -12.09
C SER A 254 7.16 -10.29 -11.37
N PHE A 255 8.26 -9.62 -11.74
CA PHE A 255 9.56 -9.78 -11.11
C PHE A 255 9.73 -8.89 -9.88
N GLY A 256 8.90 -7.85 -9.71
CA GLY A 256 8.89 -7.04 -8.51
C GLY A 256 7.98 -5.82 -8.63
N THR A 257 7.16 -5.60 -7.61
CA THR A 257 6.39 -4.36 -7.42
C THR A 257 6.68 -3.87 -6.01
N THR A 258 7.01 -2.60 -5.82
CA THR A 258 7.37 -2.06 -4.50
C THR A 258 6.27 -1.15 -3.97
N ILE A 259 5.91 -1.25 -2.68
CA ILE A 259 4.98 -0.32 -2.04
C ILE A 259 5.59 0.35 -0.80
N SER A 260 5.11 1.57 -0.48
CA SER A 260 5.44 2.22 0.78
C SER A 260 4.80 1.49 1.97
N PRO A 261 5.44 1.45 3.16
CA PRO A 261 4.96 0.65 4.30
C PRO A 261 3.80 1.28 5.08
N TRP A 262 3.63 2.59 4.97
CA TRP A 262 2.61 3.35 5.70
C TRP A 262 1.36 3.53 4.83
N VAL A 263 0.24 2.97 5.28
CA VAL A 263 -1.08 3.10 4.64
C VAL A 263 -1.77 4.34 5.20
N VAL A 264 -1.88 5.37 4.36
CA VAL A 264 -2.55 6.64 4.71
C VAL A 264 -4.06 6.43 4.59
N PRO A 265 -4.85 6.57 5.69
CA PRO A 265 -6.29 6.31 5.65
C PRO A 265 -7.03 7.35 4.80
N MET A 266 -8.13 6.91 4.16
CA MET A 266 -9.06 7.76 3.39
C MET A 266 -10.08 8.50 4.26
#